data_AF-A0A1F6DR18-F1
#
_entry.id   AF-A0A1F6DR18-F1
#
_cell.length_a   1.000
_cell.length_b   1.000
_cell.length_c   1.000
_cell.angle_alpha   90.00
_cell.angle_beta   90.00
_cell.angle_gamma   90.00
#
_symmetry.space_group_name_H-M   'P 1'
#
loop_
_entity.id
_entity.type
_entity.pdbx_description
1 polymer ?
#
loop_
_entity_poly.entity_id
_entity_poly.type
_entity_poly.pdbx_seq_one_letter_code
_entity_poly.pdbx_strand_id
1 'polypeptide(L)'
;MAKGERKPKFDFEELKAAATSLNAKIRKKVFEEYFERFEEFPSYLFDNENGIDSRLQETIKDLQSDPEISKTMRKGIETLMQRLPSS
;
A
#
# COMPACT_ATOMS: atom_id res chain seq x y z
N MET A 1 -22.47 6.17 25.68
CA MET A 1 -21.92 4.98 24.98
C MET A 1 -22.92 4.66 23.87
N ALA A 2 -22.64 4.67 22.56
CA ALA A 2 -21.42 4.53 21.78
C ALA A 2 -21.42 5.53 20.61
N LYS A 3 -20.34 6.31 20.45
CA LYS A 3 -20.06 7.02 19.20
C LYS A 3 -19.51 5.97 18.24
N GLY A 4 -20.41 5.30 17.53
CA GLY A 4 -20.03 4.49 16.37
C GLY A 4 -19.52 5.45 15.30
N GLU A 5 -18.22 5.73 15.31
CA GLU A 5 -17.52 6.32 14.18
C GLU A 5 -17.75 5.37 13.01
N ARG A 6 -18.73 5.70 12.15
CA ARG A 6 -18.90 5.06 10.86
C ARG A 6 -17.61 5.31 10.11
N LYS A 7 -16.67 4.35 10.16
CA LYS A 7 -15.51 4.33 9.26
C LYS A 7 -16.08 4.65 7.87
N PRO A 8 -15.56 5.67 7.16
CA PRO A 8 -16.10 6.07 5.88
C PRO A 8 -16.21 4.85 4.97
N LYS A 9 -17.30 4.75 4.20
CA LYS A 9 -17.48 3.67 3.22
C LYS A 9 -16.19 3.56 2.43
N PHE A 10 -15.61 2.37 2.47
CA PHE A 10 -14.34 2.10 1.82
C PHE A 10 -14.57 2.17 0.30
N ASP A 11 -14.16 3.28 -0.31
CA ASP A 11 -14.32 3.47 -1.75
C ASP A 11 -13.13 2.84 -2.47
N PHE A 12 -13.34 1.60 -2.92
CA PHE A 12 -12.30 0.83 -3.61
C PHE A 12 -11.85 1.50 -4.91
N GLU A 13 -12.74 2.23 -5.59
CA GLU A 13 -12.40 2.93 -6.83
C GLU A 13 -11.52 4.14 -6.52
N GLU A 14 -11.87 4.93 -5.51
CA GLU A 14 -11.05 6.07 -5.07
C GLU A 14 -9.66 5.61 -4.60
N LEU A 15 -9.58 4.53 -3.82
CA LEU A 15 -8.30 3.98 -3.38
C LEU A 15 -7.46 3.43 -4.53
N LYS A 16 -8.08 2.73 -5.48
CA LYS A 16 -7.38 2.26 -6.67
C LYS A 16 -6.85 3.43 -7.50
N ALA A 17 -7.65 4.48 -7.68
CA ALA A 17 -7.24 5.69 -8.37
C ALA A 17 -6.10 6.42 -7.64
N ALA A 18 -6.17 6.50 -6.31
CA ALA A 18 -5.17 7.15 -5.49
C ALA A 18 -3.87 6.33 -5.41
N ALA A 19 -3.96 5.00 -5.36
CA ALA A 19 -2.81 4.09 -5.42
C ALA A 19 -2.13 4.07 -6.80
N THR A 20 -2.86 4.41 -7.86
CA THR A 20 -2.33 4.58 -9.23
C THR A 20 -2.04 6.05 -9.59
N SER A 21 -2.18 6.96 -8.63
CA SER A 21 -1.92 8.39 -8.83
C SER A 21 -0.47 8.64 -9.23
N LEU A 22 -0.24 9.64 -10.08
CA LEU A 22 1.11 10.08 -10.45
C LEU A 22 1.86 10.71 -9.27
N ASN A 23 1.14 11.16 -8.24
CA ASN A 23 1.74 11.77 -7.06
C ASN A 23 2.19 10.71 -6.04
N ALA A 24 3.51 10.59 -5.84
CA ALA A 24 4.10 9.63 -4.90
C ALA A 24 3.57 9.81 -3.46
N LYS A 25 3.33 11.04 -3.02
CA LYS A 25 2.81 11.33 -1.68
C LYS A 25 1.40 10.78 -1.49
N ILE A 26 0.56 10.84 -2.54
CA ILE A 26 -0.79 10.27 -2.51
C ILE A 26 -0.69 8.74 -2.43
N ARG A 27 0.16 8.12 -3.26
CA ARG A 27 0.36 6.66 -3.23
C ARG A 27 0.85 6.16 -1.88
N LYS A 28 1.84 6.82 -1.27
CA LYS A 28 2.38 6.46 0.06
C LYS A 28 1.27 6.48 1.12
N LYS A 29 0.51 7.58 1.19
CA LYS A 29 -0.58 7.73 2.15
C LYS A 29 -1.64 6.64 2.00
N VAL A 30 -2.01 6.33 0.76
CA VAL A 30 -2.97 5.25 0.46
C VAL A 30 -2.43 3.90 0.89
N PHE A 31 -1.14 3.64 0.64
CA PHE A 31 -0.48 2.41 1.07
C PHE A 31 -0.50 2.24 2.58
N GLU A 32 -0.19 3.31 3.31
CA GLU A 32 -0.24 3.33 4.77
C GLU A 32 -1.65 3.10 5.30
N GLU A 33 -2.65 3.82 4.78
CA GLU A 33 -4.04 3.65 5.20
C GLU A 33 -4.60 2.27 4.85
N TYR A 34 -4.22 1.70 3.70
CA TYR A 34 -4.65 0.37 3.29
C TYR A 34 -4.02 -0.69 4.19
N PHE A 35 -2.70 -0.62 4.41
CA PHE A 35 -2.00 -1.56 5.27
C PHE A 35 -2.43 -1.45 6.74
N GLU A 36 -2.70 -0.26 7.25
CA GLU A 36 -3.23 -0.10 8.62
C GLU A 36 -4.63 -0.72 8.78
N ARG A 37 -5.43 -0.72 7.70
CA ARG A 37 -6.79 -1.26 7.72
C ARG A 37 -6.85 -2.77 7.51
N PHE A 38 -6.04 -3.32 6.61
CA PHE A 38 -6.11 -4.73 6.22
C PHE A 38 -4.87 -5.54 6.58
N GLU A 39 -3.80 -4.90 7.05
CA GLU A 39 -2.48 -5.52 7.28
C GLU A 39 -1.93 -6.25 6.05
N GLU A 40 -2.41 -5.85 4.85
CA GLU A 40 -2.08 -6.44 3.56
C GLU A 40 -1.86 -5.35 2.52
N PHE A 41 -1.17 -5.71 1.43
CA PHE A 41 -0.96 -4.78 0.30
C PHE A 41 -2.09 -4.90 -0.73
N PRO A 42 -2.36 -3.83 -1.50
CA PRO A 42 -3.46 -3.84 -2.45
C PRO A 42 -3.18 -4.83 -3.60
N SER A 43 -3.88 -5.97 -3.59
CA SER A 43 -3.66 -7.08 -4.54
C SER A 43 -3.83 -6.71 -6.00
N TYR A 44 -4.64 -5.69 -6.30
CA TYR A 44 -4.87 -5.18 -7.67
C TYR A 44 -3.67 -4.45 -8.28
N LEU A 45 -2.61 -4.19 -7.50
CA LEU A 45 -1.33 -3.68 -7.98
C LEU A 45 -0.30 -4.79 -8.23
N PHE A 46 -0.68 -6.04 -7.96
CA PHE A 46 0.11 -7.20 -8.30
C PHE A 46 -0.29 -7.63 -9.69
N ASP A 47 0.70 -7.69 -10.56
CA ASP A 47 0.51 -8.14 -11.93
C ASP A 47 0.94 -9.60 -11.98
N ASN A 48 0.04 -10.51 -12.39
CA ASN A 48 0.36 -11.93 -12.40
C ASN A 48 1.46 -12.29 -13.42
N GLU A 49 1.72 -11.43 -14.40
CA GLU A 49 2.77 -11.63 -15.40
C GLU A 49 4.08 -10.92 -15.03
N ASN A 50 4.00 -9.74 -14.40
CA ASN A 50 5.15 -8.87 -14.13
C ASN A 50 5.50 -8.74 -12.62
N GLY A 51 4.79 -9.44 -11.74
CA GLY A 51 4.98 -9.41 -10.28
C GLY A 51 4.25 -8.24 -9.61
N ILE A 52 4.77 -7.01 -9.77
CA ILE A 52 4.15 -5.79 -9.23
C ILE A 52 4.15 -4.65 -10.24
N ASP A 53 3.11 -3.81 -10.19
CA ASP A 53 3.04 -2.57 -10.95
C ASP A 53 4.25 -1.67 -10.64
N SER A 54 4.78 -0.98 -11.63
CA SER A 54 5.94 -0.10 -11.45
C SER A 54 5.69 0.98 -10.40
N ARG A 55 4.45 1.50 -10.30
CA ARG A 55 4.07 2.48 -9.28
C ARG A 55 4.06 1.87 -7.89
N LEU A 56 3.66 0.60 -7.77
CA LEU A 56 3.76 -0.14 -6.52
C LEU A 56 5.22 -0.29 -6.11
N GLN A 57 6.07 -0.72 -7.04
CA GLN A 57 7.51 -0.85 -6.78
C GLN A 57 8.15 0.48 -6.37
N GLU A 58 7.84 1.57 -7.06
CA GLU A 58 8.32 2.90 -6.68
C GLU A 58 7.83 3.29 -5.28
N THR A 59 6.55 3.09 -4.99
CA THR A 59 5.97 3.42 -3.68
C THR A 59 6.62 2.62 -2.56
N ILE A 60 6.90 1.33 -2.78
CA ILE A 60 7.65 0.48 -1.84
C ILE A 60 9.04 1.05 -1.59
N LYS A 61 9.80 1.41 -2.63
CA LYS A 61 11.14 2.01 -2.48
C LYS A 61 11.09 3.33 -1.72
N ASP A 62 10.09 4.15 -2.01
CA ASP A 62 9.82 5.42 -1.34
C ASP A 62 9.54 5.20 0.15
N LEU A 63 8.73 4.19 0.50
CA LEU A 63 8.41 3.80 1.88
C LEU A 63 9.62 3.18 2.60
N GLN A 64 10.44 2.37 1.92
CA GLN A 64 11.65 1.79 2.52
C GLN A 64 12.67 2.86 2.89
N SER A 65 12.79 3.88 2.04
CA SER A 65 13.67 5.04 2.26
C SER A 65 13.11 6.03 3.28
N ASP A 66 11.84 5.89 3.64
CA ASP A 66 11.16 6.76 4.59
C ASP A 66 11.49 6.31 6.03
N PRO A 67 12.06 7.17 6.88
CA PRO A 67 12.34 6.83 8.26
C PRO A 67 11.11 6.93 9.17
N GLU A 68 10.01 7.55 8.70
CA GLU A 68 8.80 7.81 9.48
C GLU A 68 7.79 6.67 9.40
N ILE A 69 7.95 5.72 8.46
CA ILE A 69 7.03 4.57 8.35
C ILE A 69 7.07 3.67 9.58
N SER A 70 5.91 3.08 9.90
CA SER A 70 5.79 2.19 11.05
C SER A 70 6.64 0.90 10.90
N LYS A 71 7.08 0.34 12.03
CA LYS A 71 7.80 -0.94 12.04
C LYS A 71 6.99 -2.07 11.40
N THR A 72 5.66 -2.07 11.59
CA THR A 72 4.75 -3.06 11.00
C THR A 72 4.70 -2.92 9.49
N MET A 73 4.62 -1.69 8.97
CA MET A 73 4.68 -1.42 7.53
C MET A 73 6.00 -1.90 6.94
N ARG A 74 7.13 -1.57 7.57
CA ARG A 74 8.45 -2.01 7.11
C ARG A 74 8.54 -3.54 7.03
N LYS A 75 8.08 -4.24 8.07
CA LYS A 75 8.04 -5.72 8.07
C LYS A 75 7.10 -6.29 7.01
N GLY A 76 5.96 -5.63 6.79
CA GLY A 76 5.04 -5.97 5.70
C GLY A 76 5.74 -5.88 4.35
N ILE A 77 6.42 -4.76 4.08
CA ILE A 77 7.17 -4.53 2.84
C ILE A 77 8.25 -5.59 2.64
N GLU A 78 9.03 -5.90 3.68
CA GLU A 78 10.03 -6.98 3.61
C GLU A 78 9.40 -8.32 3.27
N THR A 79 8.30 -8.67 3.94
CA THR A 79 7.54 -9.91 3.66
C THR A 79 7.04 -9.94 2.23
N LEU A 80 6.58 -8.80 1.71
CA LEU A 80 6.13 -8.68 0.34
C LEU A 80 7.27 -8.90 -0.65
N MET A 81 8.41 -8.24 -0.44
CA MET A 81 9.59 -8.37 -1.29
C MET A 81 10.13 -9.80 -1.31
N GLN A 82 10.02 -10.55 -0.19
CA GLN A 82 10.38 -11.97 -0.14
C GLN A 82 9.43 -12.88 -0.92
N ARG A 83 8.15 -12.49 -1.07
CA ARG A 83 7.14 -13.25 -1.83
C ARG A 83 7.20 -12.99 -3.32
N LEU A 84 7.76 -11.84 -3.71
CA LEU A 84 7.95 -11.53 -5.11
C LEU A 84 9.10 -12.36 -5.67
N PRO A 85 8.94 -12.94 -6.87
CA PRO A 85 10.05 -13.63 -7.52
C PRO A 85 11.20 -12.63 -7.65
N SER A 86 12.33 -12.95 -7.03
CA SER A 86 13.57 -12.20 -7.24
C SER A 86 14.00 -12.46 -8.68
N SER A 87 13.69 -11.53 -9.59
CA SER A 87 14.33 -11.51 -10.91
C SER A 87 15.82 -11.31 -10.78
#